data_AF-A0A8C8G8C4-F1
#
_entry.id   AF-A0A8C8G8C4-F1
#
_cell.length_a   1.000
_cell.length_b   1.000
_cell.length_c   1.000
_cell.angle_alpha   90.00
_cell.angle_beta   90.00
_cell.angle_gamma   90.00
#
_symmetry.space_group_name_H-M   'P 1'
#
loop_
_entity.id
_entity.type
_entity.pdbx_description
1 polymer ?
#
loop_
_entity_poly.entity_id
_entity_poly.type
_entity_poly.pdbx_seq_one_letter_code
_entity_poly.pdbx_strand_id
1 'polypeptide(L)'
;MSVSVWVLCPSVLWLDSDFTLTENTLDCGLGIAALRAALNTKPAFVLRGLCSVFYSNFMHEMECRVLSIQSHVVRGYVGNKSASFPLQVLGFEVDSINSVQFSNHTGYSHWKGQVLTADELHVLYEGIKLNNVHHYDYVLTGYTRDTSFLEMVVDIVQELKRANPNLVYVCDPVLGDHGSMYVPENLHPVYKNKVVPVADIITPNQFEVMDLLHKMGPDTVVITSSDLPSRLGDRFLVSLGSQRTLMPDGTKSTQRVRMEIPKVDAVFVGTGDLFAAMLLAWTHHYPNDLKTACEKTFSVMHHVIKRTISYAHELAGPGRKPSPPQLELRMVQSKADIEDPAIVMEATVLTL
;
A
#
# COMPACT_ATOMS: atom_id res chain seq x y z
N MET A 1 -8.28 -9.69 -45.05
CA MET A 1 -7.13 -10.20 -44.26
C MET A 1 -7.36 -9.80 -42.81
N SER A 2 -7.30 -10.80 -41.93
CA SER A 2 -7.73 -10.79 -40.54
C SER A 2 -6.86 -9.88 -39.66
N VAL A 3 -7.48 -8.94 -38.94
CA VAL A 3 -6.94 -8.44 -37.67
C VAL A 3 -7.85 -8.96 -36.57
N SER A 4 -7.38 -9.97 -35.87
CA SER A 4 -8.03 -10.56 -34.72
C SER A 4 -7.68 -9.70 -33.51
N VAL A 5 -8.66 -8.98 -32.94
CA VAL A 5 -8.53 -8.40 -31.61
C VAL A 5 -9.37 -9.26 -30.67
N TRP A 6 -8.69 -10.05 -29.84
CA TRP A 6 -9.29 -10.70 -28.69
C TRP A 6 -9.24 -9.71 -27.53
N VAL A 7 -10.37 -9.08 -27.20
CA VAL A 7 -10.54 -8.41 -25.90
C VAL A 7 -11.46 -9.29 -25.06
N LEU A 8 -10.87 -10.01 -24.11
CA LEU A 8 -11.60 -10.69 -23.04
C LEU A 8 -11.81 -9.68 -21.89
N CYS A 9 -12.93 -8.96 -21.94
CA CYS A 9 -13.53 -8.27 -20.80
C CYS A 9 -15.05 -8.51 -20.88
N PRO A 10 -15.76 -8.83 -19.78
CA PRO A 10 -17.07 -9.49 -19.86
C PRO A 10 -18.19 -8.46 -20.03
N SER A 11 -18.22 -7.73 -21.14
CA SER A 11 -19.36 -6.88 -21.57
C SER A 11 -19.13 -6.36 -22.99
N VAL A 12 -19.31 -7.21 -24.01
CA VAL A 12 -19.32 -6.74 -25.41
C VAL A 12 -20.74 -6.36 -25.79
N LEU A 13 -20.98 -5.05 -25.94
CA LEU A 13 -22.12 -4.51 -26.67
C LEU A 13 -21.89 -4.75 -28.16
N TRP A 14 -22.69 -5.62 -28.78
CA TRP A 14 -22.70 -5.79 -30.23
C TRP A 14 -23.58 -4.71 -30.86
N LEU A 15 -23.00 -3.97 -31.81
CA LEU A 15 -23.75 -3.09 -32.72
C LEU A 15 -23.76 -3.77 -34.08
N ASP A 16 -24.93 -4.27 -34.49
CA ASP A 16 -25.14 -4.71 -35.87
C ASP A 16 -25.20 -3.50 -36.81
N SER A 17 -25.11 -3.76 -38.12
CA SER A 17 -25.13 -2.75 -39.19
C SER A 17 -26.36 -1.82 -39.19
N ASP A 18 -27.39 -2.18 -38.43
CA ASP A 18 -28.66 -1.46 -38.28
C ASP A 18 -28.85 -0.80 -36.89
N PHE A 19 -27.82 -0.77 -36.02
CA PHE A 19 -27.83 -0.09 -34.71
C PHE A 19 -28.94 -0.56 -33.72
N THR A 20 -29.31 -1.84 -33.74
CA THR A 20 -30.23 -2.43 -32.76
C THR A 20 -29.48 -3.19 -31.66
N LEU A 21 -29.84 -2.94 -30.39
CA LEU A 21 -29.30 -3.59 -29.19
C LEU A 21 -30.02 -4.92 -28.91
N THR A 22 -29.29 -6.03 -28.78
CA THR A 22 -29.83 -7.30 -28.24
C THR A 22 -29.18 -7.63 -26.89
N GLU A 23 -30.03 -7.93 -25.89
CA GLU A 23 -29.66 -8.17 -24.48
C GLU A 23 -28.92 -9.51 -24.26
N ASN A 24 -27.87 -9.46 -23.44
CA ASN A 24 -27.56 -10.51 -22.48
C ASN A 24 -27.16 -9.81 -21.17
N THR A 25 -28.04 -9.89 -20.17
CA THR A 25 -27.97 -9.13 -18.92
C THR A 25 -27.16 -9.86 -17.85
N LEU A 26 -26.16 -9.17 -17.29
CA LEU A 26 -25.71 -9.35 -15.91
C LEU A 26 -25.65 -7.95 -15.29
N ASP A 27 -26.35 -7.83 -14.16
CA ASP A 27 -26.79 -6.60 -13.53
C ASP A 27 -25.62 -5.81 -12.92
N CYS A 28 -25.38 -4.60 -13.43
CA CYS A 28 -24.52 -3.60 -12.79
C CYS A 28 -25.23 -2.25 -12.86
N GLY A 29 -25.59 -1.75 -11.67
CA GLY A 29 -26.53 -0.65 -11.45
C GLY A 29 -26.07 0.74 -11.88
N LEU A 30 -27.07 1.63 -11.97
CA LEU A 30 -27.04 3.09 -12.17
C LEU A 30 -26.41 3.63 -13.47
N GLY A 31 -25.28 3.10 -13.96
CA GLY A 31 -24.60 3.62 -15.15
C GLY A 31 -25.36 3.39 -16.47
N ILE A 32 -25.95 2.21 -16.64
CA ILE A 32 -26.64 1.81 -17.88
C ILE A 32 -27.94 2.59 -18.09
N ALA A 33 -28.66 2.93 -17.01
CA ALA A 33 -29.92 3.68 -17.09
C ALA A 33 -29.69 5.13 -17.56
N ALA A 34 -28.62 5.78 -17.09
CA ALA A 34 -28.24 7.11 -17.54
C ALA A 34 -27.77 7.12 -19.01
N LEU A 35 -27.05 6.07 -19.42
CA LEU A 35 -26.63 5.89 -20.81
C LEU A 35 -27.82 5.68 -21.76
N ARG A 36 -28.82 4.87 -21.36
CA ARG A 36 -30.09 4.65 -22.10
C ARG A 36 -30.85 5.96 -22.33
N ALA A 37 -30.93 6.83 -21.33
CA ALA A 37 -31.63 8.11 -21.44
C ALA A 37 -30.92 9.09 -22.41
N ALA A 38 -29.59 9.06 -22.45
CA ALA A 38 -28.80 9.89 -23.35
C ALA A 38 -28.79 9.39 -24.81
N LEU A 39 -28.86 8.07 -25.02
CA LEU A 39 -28.85 7.41 -26.33
C LEU A 39 -30.15 7.67 -27.13
N ASN A 40 -31.30 7.80 -26.46
CA ASN A 40 -32.60 7.97 -27.13
C ASN A 40 -32.93 9.41 -27.56
N THR A 41 -32.06 10.40 -27.29
CA THR A 41 -32.42 11.81 -27.44
C THR A 41 -31.43 12.65 -28.27
N LYS A 42 -30.31 12.09 -28.75
CA LYS A 42 -29.26 12.87 -29.41
C LYS A 42 -28.77 12.26 -30.75
N PRO A 43 -28.43 13.08 -31.75
CA PRO A 43 -27.96 12.60 -33.05
C PRO A 43 -26.61 11.88 -32.97
N ALA A 44 -26.38 10.89 -33.85
CA ALA A 44 -25.26 9.95 -33.84
C ALA A 44 -23.84 10.57 -33.75
N PHE A 45 -23.66 11.81 -34.21
CA PHE A 45 -22.38 12.52 -34.12
C PHE A 45 -22.04 12.96 -32.67
N VAL A 46 -23.06 13.29 -31.86
CA VAL A 46 -22.91 13.66 -30.44
C VAL A 46 -22.56 12.43 -29.60
N LEU A 47 -22.99 11.25 -30.03
CA LEU A 47 -22.68 9.96 -29.40
C LEU A 47 -21.22 9.55 -29.55
N ARG A 48 -20.56 9.84 -30.68
CA ARG A 48 -19.11 9.61 -30.83
C ARG A 48 -18.28 10.52 -29.91
N GLY A 49 -18.69 11.79 -29.75
CA GLY A 49 -18.06 12.72 -28.83
C GLY A 49 -18.26 12.36 -27.35
N LEU A 50 -19.49 11.97 -26.97
CA LEU A 50 -19.78 11.50 -25.62
C LEU A 50 -19.08 10.17 -25.32
N CYS A 51 -19.04 9.22 -26.25
CA CYS A 51 -18.33 7.96 -26.03
C CYS A 51 -16.82 8.19 -25.92
N SER A 52 -16.21 9.10 -26.70
CA SER A 52 -14.80 9.49 -26.54
C SER A 52 -14.50 10.19 -25.21
N VAL A 53 -15.41 11.03 -24.72
CA VAL A 53 -15.25 11.76 -23.45
C VAL A 53 -15.55 10.86 -22.25
N PHE A 54 -16.52 9.96 -22.35
CA PHE A 54 -16.76 8.92 -21.35
C PHE A 54 -15.61 7.92 -21.35
N TYR A 55 -15.08 7.51 -22.51
CA TYR A 55 -13.93 6.61 -22.58
C TYR A 55 -12.64 7.30 -22.11
N SER A 56 -12.41 8.59 -22.39
CA SER A 56 -11.26 9.30 -21.83
C SER A 56 -11.41 9.61 -20.35
N ASN A 57 -12.62 9.87 -19.84
CA ASN A 57 -12.88 10.08 -18.41
C ASN A 57 -12.93 8.75 -17.63
N PHE A 58 -13.23 7.62 -18.29
CA PHE A 58 -13.22 6.27 -17.71
C PHE A 58 -11.83 5.63 -17.79
N MET A 59 -11.05 5.91 -18.85
CA MET A 59 -9.61 5.60 -18.90
C MET A 59 -8.78 6.49 -17.95
N HIS A 60 -9.39 7.56 -17.45
CA HIS A 60 -8.87 8.42 -16.38
C HIS A 60 -9.60 8.17 -15.06
N GLU A 61 -10.19 6.98 -14.86
CA GLU A 61 -10.04 6.29 -13.56
C GLU A 61 -8.56 5.90 -13.49
N MET A 62 -7.75 6.88 -13.10
CA MET A 62 -6.29 6.94 -13.28
C MET A 62 -5.59 5.65 -12.83
N GLU A 63 -4.89 4.97 -13.76
CA GLU A 63 -3.86 3.99 -13.40
C GLU A 63 -2.90 4.64 -12.41
N CYS A 64 -3.01 4.26 -11.12
CA CYS A 64 -2.17 4.79 -10.08
C CYS A 64 -0.90 3.95 -9.97
N ARG A 65 0.26 4.53 -10.30
CA ARG A 65 1.52 3.80 -10.39
C ARG A 65 2.38 3.98 -9.14
N VAL A 66 2.78 2.86 -8.54
CA VAL A 66 3.61 2.78 -7.35
C VAL A 66 4.98 2.23 -7.71
N LEU A 67 6.05 3.00 -7.45
CA LEU A 67 7.41 2.47 -7.42
C LEU A 67 7.70 1.92 -6.02
N SER A 68 7.78 0.60 -5.87
CA SER A 68 8.12 -0.03 -4.59
C SER A 68 9.56 -0.54 -4.54
N ILE A 69 10.35 0.00 -3.60
CA ILE A 69 11.75 -0.36 -3.39
C ILE A 69 11.89 -1.02 -2.02
N GLN A 70 11.87 -2.35 -2.00
CA GLN A 70 11.90 -3.15 -0.77
C GLN A 70 12.60 -4.50 -0.99
N SER A 71 12.70 -5.31 0.06
CA SER A 71 13.24 -6.66 -0.03
C SER A 71 12.35 -7.61 -0.87
N HIS A 72 12.94 -8.69 -1.40
CA HIS A 72 12.21 -9.78 -2.02
C HIS A 72 12.68 -11.15 -1.50
N VAL A 73 11.74 -12.08 -1.35
CA VAL A 73 12.01 -13.45 -0.94
C VAL A 73 11.36 -14.47 -1.87
N VAL A 74 12.07 -15.55 -2.18
CA VAL A 74 11.53 -16.66 -2.99
C VAL A 74 10.37 -17.33 -2.25
N ARG A 75 10.56 -17.72 -0.98
CA ARG A 75 9.53 -18.29 -0.11
C ARG A 75 9.14 -17.30 0.99
N GLY A 76 7.84 -17.22 1.24
CA GLY A 76 7.26 -16.36 2.28
C GLY A 76 6.74 -15.03 1.77
N TYR A 77 6.29 -14.17 2.69
CA TYR A 77 5.72 -12.85 2.39
C TYR A 77 6.35 -11.77 3.27
N VAL A 78 7.37 -11.09 2.75
CA VAL A 78 8.01 -9.88 3.31
C VAL A 78 8.41 -8.95 2.16
N GLY A 79 8.65 -7.67 2.46
CA GLY A 79 9.01 -6.64 1.49
C GLY A 79 8.02 -6.52 0.33
N ASN A 80 8.54 -6.40 -0.89
CA ASN A 80 7.75 -6.31 -2.12
C ASN A 80 6.79 -7.49 -2.28
N LYS A 81 7.14 -8.68 -1.80
CA LYS A 81 6.23 -9.82 -1.89
C LYS A 81 5.00 -9.68 -0.97
N SER A 82 5.15 -8.96 0.14
CA SER A 82 4.04 -8.62 1.04
C SER A 82 3.27 -7.39 0.57
N ALA A 83 3.92 -6.45 -0.11
CA ALA A 83 3.32 -5.18 -0.55
C ALA A 83 2.65 -5.24 -1.93
N SER A 84 3.28 -5.89 -2.93
CA SER A 84 2.83 -5.81 -4.33
C SER A 84 1.50 -6.52 -4.57
N PHE A 85 1.30 -7.73 -4.03
CA PHE A 85 0.04 -8.45 -4.24
C PHE A 85 -1.17 -7.69 -3.69
N PRO A 86 -1.16 -7.18 -2.45
CA PRO A 86 -2.28 -6.39 -1.94
C PRO A 86 -2.57 -5.12 -2.75
N LEU A 87 -1.54 -4.39 -3.19
CA LEU A 87 -1.68 -3.20 -4.03
C LEU A 87 -2.28 -3.54 -5.40
N GLN A 88 -1.77 -4.58 -6.05
CA GLN A 88 -2.29 -5.04 -7.35
C GLN A 88 -3.75 -5.47 -7.27
N VAL A 89 -4.11 -6.17 -6.19
CA VAL A 89 -5.49 -6.58 -5.91
C VAL A 89 -6.42 -5.37 -5.72
N LEU A 90 -5.90 -4.27 -5.20
CA LEU A 90 -6.62 -2.99 -5.05
C LEU A 90 -6.54 -2.08 -6.29
N GLY A 91 -5.98 -2.56 -7.40
CA GLY A 91 -6.00 -1.84 -8.68
C GLY A 91 -4.81 -0.89 -8.92
N PHE A 92 -3.75 -0.97 -8.10
CA PHE A 92 -2.53 -0.19 -8.33
C PHE A 92 -1.59 -0.89 -9.32
N GLU A 93 -0.97 -0.11 -10.20
CA GLU A 93 0.13 -0.54 -11.04
C GLU A 93 1.44 -0.51 -10.23
N VAL A 94 2.06 -1.67 -9.99
CA VAL A 94 3.21 -1.76 -9.08
C VAL A 94 4.50 -2.14 -9.81
N ASP A 95 5.42 -1.19 -9.90
CA ASP A 95 6.79 -1.44 -10.37
C ASP A 95 7.67 -1.72 -9.15
N SER A 96 8.29 -2.90 -9.11
CA SER A 96 9.06 -3.36 -7.95
C SER A 96 10.55 -3.40 -8.23
N ILE A 97 11.35 -2.65 -7.46
CA ILE A 97 12.79 -2.81 -7.37
C ILE A 97 13.13 -3.60 -6.11
N ASN A 98 13.76 -4.75 -6.28
CA ASN A 98 14.10 -5.66 -5.18
C ASN A 98 15.47 -5.32 -4.61
N SER A 99 15.51 -4.68 -3.44
CA SER A 99 16.77 -4.31 -2.77
C SER A 99 17.60 -5.51 -2.33
N VAL A 100 16.94 -6.65 -2.11
CA VAL A 100 17.57 -7.95 -1.90
C VAL A 100 16.74 -9.03 -2.56
N GLN A 101 17.37 -10.15 -2.90
CA GLN A 101 16.68 -11.38 -3.28
C GLN A 101 17.19 -12.52 -2.43
N PHE A 102 16.41 -12.92 -1.42
CA PHE A 102 16.75 -14.02 -0.52
C PHE A 102 15.87 -15.25 -0.76
N SER A 103 16.32 -16.40 -0.29
CA SER A 103 15.53 -17.65 -0.30
C SER A 103 14.24 -17.52 0.53
N ASN A 104 14.32 -16.83 1.67
CA ASN A 104 13.27 -16.61 2.66
C ASN A 104 13.70 -15.49 3.62
N HIS A 105 12.80 -15.03 4.48
CA HIS A 105 13.14 -13.99 5.46
C HIS A 105 14.12 -14.53 6.52
N THR A 106 14.82 -13.61 7.20
CA THR A 106 15.92 -13.89 8.14
C THR A 106 15.46 -14.50 9.48
N GLY A 107 14.16 -14.65 9.69
CA GLY A 107 13.59 -15.33 10.86
C GLY A 107 13.65 -16.86 10.77
N TYR A 108 14.04 -17.41 9.62
CA TYR A 108 14.36 -18.84 9.47
C TYR A 108 15.78 -19.14 9.96
N SER A 109 16.03 -20.39 10.33
CA SER A 109 17.37 -20.86 10.75
C SER A 109 18.45 -20.69 9.66
N HIS A 110 18.06 -20.75 8.39
CA HIS A 110 18.95 -20.58 7.26
C HIS A 110 18.31 -19.66 6.21
N TRP A 111 19.14 -18.82 5.60
CA TRP A 111 18.78 -17.99 4.46
C TRP A 111 20.03 -17.72 3.61
N LYS A 112 19.83 -17.52 2.32
CA LYS A 112 20.88 -17.18 1.35
C LYS A 112 20.31 -16.23 0.31
N GLY A 113 21.17 -15.46 -0.34
CA GLY A 113 20.83 -14.73 -1.56
C GLY A 113 21.71 -13.51 -1.76
N GLN A 114 21.22 -12.59 -2.58
CA GLN A 114 21.96 -11.44 -3.09
C GLN A 114 21.36 -10.13 -2.55
N VAL A 115 22.19 -9.09 -2.56
CA VAL A 115 21.80 -7.74 -2.15
C VAL A 115 22.20 -6.77 -3.24
N LEU A 116 21.25 -5.92 -3.63
CA LEU A 116 21.43 -4.85 -4.58
C LEU A 116 22.23 -3.71 -3.93
N THR A 117 23.25 -3.25 -4.62
CA THR A 117 24.06 -2.09 -4.23
C THR A 117 23.42 -0.78 -4.70
N ALA A 118 23.92 0.37 -4.23
CA ALA A 118 23.45 1.68 -4.69
C ALA A 118 23.70 1.89 -6.19
N ASP A 119 24.84 1.42 -6.71
CA ASP A 119 25.18 1.50 -8.13
C ASP A 119 24.22 0.64 -8.98
N GLU A 120 23.89 -0.58 -8.52
CA GLU A 120 22.93 -1.42 -9.23
C GLU A 120 21.50 -0.86 -9.16
N LEU A 121 21.11 -0.21 -8.06
CA LEU A 121 19.85 0.55 -7.99
C LEU A 121 19.84 1.70 -9.01
N HIS A 122 20.95 2.43 -9.13
CA HIS A 122 21.09 3.50 -10.11
C HIS A 122 20.95 2.97 -11.54
N VAL A 123 21.59 1.84 -11.87
CA VAL A 123 21.47 1.19 -13.19
C VAL A 123 20.00 0.88 -13.54
N LEU A 124 19.23 0.34 -12.60
CA LEU A 124 17.81 0.05 -12.83
C LEU A 124 17.00 1.33 -13.04
N TYR A 125 17.19 2.33 -12.18
CA TYR A 125 16.48 3.60 -12.29
C TYR A 125 16.85 4.36 -13.57
N GLU A 126 18.13 4.37 -13.96
CA GLU A 126 18.59 4.94 -15.22
C GLU A 126 17.94 4.24 -16.41
N GLY A 127 17.79 2.91 -16.38
CA GLY A 127 17.05 2.17 -17.41
C GLY A 127 15.60 2.62 -17.56
N ILE A 128 14.87 2.82 -16.45
CA ILE A 128 13.50 3.35 -16.45
C ILE A 128 13.47 4.79 -17.00
N LYS A 129 14.47 5.60 -16.61
CA LYS A 129 14.60 7.00 -17.03
C LYS A 129 14.87 7.14 -18.53
N LEU A 130 15.81 6.37 -19.08
CA LEU A 130 16.16 6.36 -20.50
C LEU A 130 14.99 5.98 -21.41
N ASN A 131 14.08 5.14 -20.90
CA ASN A 131 12.85 4.76 -21.60
C ASN A 131 11.69 5.76 -21.38
N ASN A 132 11.91 6.83 -20.63
CA ASN A 132 10.89 7.83 -20.30
C ASN A 132 9.63 7.22 -19.65
N VAL A 133 9.82 6.24 -18.77
CA VAL A 133 8.73 5.57 -18.02
C VAL A 133 8.87 5.76 -16.50
N HIS A 134 9.59 6.79 -16.08
CA HIS A 134 9.83 7.13 -14.67
C HIS A 134 8.73 8.07 -14.12
N HIS A 135 7.47 7.79 -14.45
CA HIS A 135 6.32 8.58 -14.00
C HIS A 135 5.54 7.79 -12.95
N TYR A 136 5.51 8.30 -11.73
CA TYR A 136 4.94 7.62 -10.58
C TYR A 136 4.02 8.57 -9.79
N ASP A 137 2.97 8.00 -9.21
CA ASP A 137 2.08 8.68 -8.27
C ASP A 137 2.51 8.43 -6.82
N TYR A 138 3.06 7.24 -6.58
CA TYR A 138 3.57 6.86 -5.28
C TYR A 138 4.97 6.27 -5.36
N VAL A 139 5.74 6.49 -4.30
CA VAL A 139 6.91 5.69 -3.97
C VAL A 139 6.66 5.01 -2.63
N LEU A 140 6.97 3.72 -2.54
CA LEU A 140 6.85 2.94 -1.30
C LEU A 140 8.19 2.29 -0.96
N THR A 141 8.77 2.64 0.18
CA THR A 141 10.03 2.07 0.66
C THR A 141 9.87 1.45 2.04
N GLY A 142 10.60 0.37 2.28
CA GLY A 142 10.67 -0.30 3.58
C GLY A 142 12.11 -0.57 4.00
N TYR A 143 12.35 -1.77 4.54
CA TYR A 143 13.65 -2.19 5.09
C TYR A 143 14.84 -1.90 4.14
N THR A 144 15.78 -1.10 4.62
CA THR A 144 17.07 -0.80 3.97
C THR A 144 18.19 -0.94 4.99
N ARG A 145 19.32 -1.54 4.58
CA ARG A 145 20.46 -1.84 5.47
C ARG A 145 21.74 -1.09 5.15
N ASP A 146 21.74 -0.30 4.08
CA ASP A 146 22.92 0.36 3.54
C ASP A 146 22.69 1.87 3.37
N THR A 147 23.62 2.67 3.86
CA THR A 147 23.51 4.13 3.83
C THR A 147 23.51 4.67 2.40
N SER A 148 24.43 4.19 1.55
CA SER A 148 24.53 4.67 0.17
C SER A 148 23.28 4.32 -0.64
N PHE A 149 22.69 3.14 -0.38
CA PHE A 149 21.43 2.72 -0.97
C PHE A 149 20.28 3.65 -0.55
N LEU A 150 20.18 3.95 0.75
CA LEU A 150 19.13 4.83 1.26
C LEU A 150 19.29 6.27 0.74
N GLU A 151 20.52 6.75 0.59
CA GLU A 151 20.80 8.06 -0.01
C GLU A 151 20.40 8.10 -1.49
N MET A 152 20.70 7.05 -2.26
CA MET A 152 20.26 6.93 -3.66
C MET A 152 18.72 6.90 -3.77
N VAL A 153 18.03 6.22 -2.86
CA VAL A 153 16.55 6.24 -2.79
C VAL A 153 16.03 7.67 -2.57
N VAL A 154 16.66 8.45 -1.69
CA VAL A 154 16.28 9.85 -1.48
C VAL A 154 16.49 10.68 -2.76
N ASP A 155 17.60 10.49 -3.47
CA ASP A 155 17.88 11.20 -4.72
C ASP A 155 16.83 10.88 -5.79
N ILE A 156 16.44 9.61 -5.90
CA ILE A 156 15.35 9.15 -6.80
C ILE A 156 14.03 9.82 -6.42
N VAL A 157 13.62 9.77 -5.14
CA VAL A 157 12.36 10.37 -4.68
C VAL A 157 12.33 11.88 -4.96
N GLN A 158 13.43 12.59 -4.70
CA GLN A 158 13.52 14.01 -4.98
C GLN A 158 13.40 14.33 -6.47
N GLU A 159 14.03 13.51 -7.33
CA GLU A 159 13.88 13.66 -8.78
C GLU A 159 12.43 13.43 -9.23
N LEU A 160 11.80 12.35 -8.74
CA LEU A 160 10.41 12.04 -9.07
C LEU A 160 9.45 13.11 -8.55
N LYS A 161 9.65 13.67 -7.35
CA LYS A 161 8.85 14.80 -6.83
C LYS A 161 9.05 16.09 -7.62
N ARG A 162 10.24 16.34 -8.18
CA ARG A 162 10.45 17.48 -9.10
C ARG A 162 9.64 17.32 -10.39
N ALA A 163 9.53 16.09 -10.89
CA ALA A 163 8.74 15.78 -12.08
C ALA A 163 7.22 15.76 -11.80
N ASN A 164 6.82 15.25 -10.64
CA ASN A 164 5.44 15.19 -10.16
C ASN A 164 5.35 15.72 -8.72
N PRO A 165 5.04 17.02 -8.51
CA PRO A 165 4.89 17.60 -7.18
C PRO A 165 3.78 16.98 -6.32
N ASN A 166 2.83 16.25 -6.94
CA ASN A 166 1.76 15.54 -6.24
C ASN A 166 2.14 14.12 -5.83
N LEU A 167 3.35 13.64 -6.18
CA LEU A 167 3.82 12.31 -5.80
C LEU A 167 3.86 12.17 -4.28
N VAL A 168 3.29 11.06 -3.80
CA VAL A 168 3.25 10.71 -2.38
C VAL A 168 4.30 9.64 -2.08
N TYR A 169 5.26 9.98 -1.22
CA TYR A 169 6.26 9.06 -0.73
C TYR A 169 5.84 8.47 0.63
N VAL A 170 5.56 7.16 0.61
CA VAL A 170 5.28 6.35 1.80
C VAL A 170 6.56 5.63 2.23
N CYS A 171 7.03 5.94 3.43
CA CYS A 171 8.22 5.34 4.00
C CYS A 171 7.88 4.57 5.28
N ASP A 172 8.20 3.28 5.31
CA ASP A 172 8.27 2.49 6.54
C ASP A 172 9.71 2.52 7.09
N PRO A 173 10.03 3.35 8.11
CA PRO A 173 11.38 3.45 8.65
C PRO A 173 11.66 2.25 9.58
N VAL A 174 11.98 1.10 8.99
CA VAL A 174 12.30 -0.13 9.72
C VAL A 174 13.65 0.01 10.44
N LEU A 175 13.64 0.57 11.64
CA LEU A 175 14.84 0.78 12.45
C LEU A 175 15.10 -0.36 13.45
N GLY A 176 14.03 -0.94 14.00
CA GLY A 176 14.14 -1.90 15.10
C GLY A 176 12.77 -2.23 15.70
N ASP A 177 12.77 -3.19 16.62
CA ASP A 177 11.61 -3.54 17.44
C ASP A 177 12.09 -3.98 18.84
N HIS A 178 11.25 -3.78 19.85
CA HIS A 178 11.49 -4.18 21.25
C HIS A 178 12.88 -3.84 21.81
N GLY A 179 13.39 -2.64 21.50
CA GLY A 179 14.68 -2.14 22.01
C GLY A 179 15.92 -2.72 21.32
N SER A 180 15.76 -3.49 20.25
CA SER A 180 16.86 -3.98 19.41
C SER A 180 16.79 -3.35 18.01
N MET A 181 17.90 -2.78 17.55
CA MET A 181 18.00 -2.26 16.18
C MET A 181 18.16 -3.41 15.18
N TYR A 182 17.35 -3.42 14.12
CA TYR A 182 17.49 -4.34 12.99
C TYR A 182 18.44 -3.82 11.92
N VAL A 183 18.81 -2.54 12.02
CA VAL A 183 19.63 -1.85 11.03
C VAL A 183 20.85 -1.21 11.70
N PRO A 184 21.95 -1.02 10.94
CA PRO A 184 23.11 -0.27 11.41
C PRO A 184 22.77 1.13 11.94
N GLU A 185 23.37 1.53 13.07
CA GLU A 185 23.09 2.83 13.74
C GLU A 185 23.33 4.03 12.83
N ASN A 186 24.24 3.90 11.86
CA ASN A 186 24.57 4.95 10.89
C ASN A 186 23.43 5.28 9.90
N LEU A 187 22.33 4.50 9.88
CA LEU A 187 21.13 4.83 9.11
C LEU A 187 20.24 5.84 9.83
N HIS A 188 20.33 5.97 11.16
CA HIS A 188 19.50 6.90 11.92
C HIS A 188 19.63 8.36 11.44
N PRO A 189 20.85 8.91 11.24
CA PRO A 189 21.00 10.27 10.72
C PRO A 189 20.44 10.42 9.30
N VAL A 190 20.51 9.37 8.47
CA VAL A 190 20.00 9.39 7.09
C VAL A 190 18.49 9.44 7.10
N TYR A 191 17.83 8.56 7.87
CA TYR A 191 16.37 8.62 8.02
C TYR A 191 15.92 9.98 8.55
N LYS A 192 16.53 10.45 9.63
CA LYS A 192 16.17 11.72 10.27
C LYS A 192 16.36 12.95 9.36
N ASN A 193 17.51 13.04 8.70
CA ASN A 193 17.93 14.28 8.03
C ASN A 193 17.66 14.28 6.52
N LYS A 194 17.45 13.11 5.90
CA LYS A 194 17.28 12.99 4.45
C LYS A 194 15.95 12.34 4.06
N VAL A 195 15.53 11.26 4.71
CA VAL A 195 14.32 10.50 4.33
C VAL A 195 13.04 11.16 4.86
N VAL A 196 12.93 11.35 6.17
CA VAL A 196 11.73 11.93 6.80
C VAL A 196 11.38 13.29 6.18
N PRO A 197 12.33 14.19 5.89
CA PRO A 197 12.01 15.47 5.27
C PRO A 197 11.38 15.41 3.87
N VAL A 198 11.52 14.31 3.16
CA VAL A 198 10.92 14.13 1.82
C VAL A 198 9.76 13.13 1.81
N ALA A 199 9.45 12.49 2.94
CA ALA A 199 8.31 11.57 3.05
C ALA A 199 7.02 12.32 3.36
N ASP A 200 5.90 11.82 2.82
CA ASP A 200 4.56 12.38 3.05
C ASP A 200 3.77 11.52 4.05
N ILE A 201 4.00 10.20 4.02
CA ILE A 201 3.42 9.22 4.94
C ILE A 201 4.54 8.41 5.58
N ILE A 202 4.52 8.27 6.90
CA ILE A 202 5.47 7.40 7.62
C ILE A 202 4.80 6.48 8.64
N THR A 203 5.36 5.28 8.81
CA THR A 203 4.81 4.24 9.71
C THR A 203 5.79 3.77 10.82
N PRO A 204 6.25 4.64 11.73
CA PRO A 204 7.24 4.27 12.74
C PRO A 204 6.67 3.37 13.86
N ASN A 205 7.54 2.62 14.54
CA ASN A 205 7.17 1.61 15.55
C ASN A 205 6.99 2.13 16.99
N GLN A 206 7.37 3.37 17.33
CA GLN A 206 7.29 3.86 18.71
C GLN A 206 6.81 5.32 18.80
N PHE A 207 6.16 5.62 19.92
CA PHE A 207 5.44 6.86 20.19
C PHE A 207 6.25 7.83 21.04
N GLU A 208 6.12 9.12 20.69
CA GLU A 208 6.36 10.38 21.43
C GLU A 208 6.64 11.56 20.48
N VAL A 209 6.63 11.30 19.16
CA VAL A 209 7.27 12.20 18.19
C VAL A 209 6.33 12.66 17.07
N MET A 210 5.02 12.34 17.08
CA MET A 210 4.11 12.67 15.95
C MET A 210 4.17 14.15 15.54
N ASP A 211 4.06 15.07 16.50
CA ASP A 211 4.14 16.51 16.21
C ASP A 211 5.55 16.94 15.75
N LEU A 212 6.61 16.26 16.22
CA LEU A 212 7.97 16.52 15.75
C LEU A 212 8.20 15.96 14.35
N LEU A 213 7.67 14.77 14.04
CA LEU A 213 7.70 14.16 12.71
C LEU A 213 6.95 15.05 11.71
N HIS A 214 5.76 15.52 12.08
CA HIS A 214 5.02 16.52 11.32
C HIS A 214 5.83 17.79 11.04
N LYS A 215 6.63 18.28 12.01
CA LYS A 215 7.54 19.43 11.78
C LYS A 215 8.70 19.11 10.85
N MET A 216 9.07 17.83 10.72
CA MET A 216 10.15 17.39 9.84
C MET A 216 9.70 17.23 8.38
N GLY A 217 8.42 16.95 8.12
CA GLY A 217 7.90 16.85 6.75
C GLY A 217 6.53 16.18 6.66
N PRO A 218 6.39 14.90 7.07
CA PRO A 218 5.22 14.08 6.74
C PRO A 218 3.91 14.67 7.22
N ASP A 219 2.90 14.60 6.37
CA ASP A 219 1.55 15.01 6.71
C ASP A 219 0.73 13.89 7.32
N THR A 220 1.08 12.63 7.06
CA THR A 220 0.48 11.47 7.71
C THR A 220 1.52 10.68 8.49
N VAL A 221 1.24 10.40 9.76
CA VAL A 221 2.06 9.57 10.63
C VAL A 221 1.17 8.54 11.30
N VAL A 222 1.48 7.25 11.13
CA VAL A 222 0.76 6.17 11.81
C VAL A 222 1.74 5.29 12.57
N ILE A 223 1.60 5.30 13.89
CA ILE A 223 2.36 4.45 14.80
C ILE A 223 1.59 3.15 14.99
N THR A 224 2.12 2.07 14.43
CA THR A 224 1.49 0.74 14.37
C THR A 224 1.32 0.09 15.74
N SER A 225 2.24 0.38 16.66
CA SER A 225 2.21 -0.07 18.05
C SER A 225 2.89 0.95 18.96
N SER A 226 2.38 1.13 20.17
CA SER A 226 2.99 1.99 21.18
C SER A 226 3.00 1.30 22.55
N ASP A 227 3.90 1.75 23.42
CA ASP A 227 3.99 1.29 24.81
C ASP A 227 2.91 1.90 25.72
N LEU A 228 1.95 2.64 25.14
CA LEU A 228 0.84 3.21 25.88
C LEU A 228 -0.08 2.11 26.44
N PRO A 229 -0.54 2.25 27.69
CA PRO A 229 -1.48 1.31 28.25
C PRO A 229 -2.80 1.34 27.46
N SER A 230 -3.24 0.15 27.06
CA SER A 230 -4.56 -0.08 26.49
C SER A 230 -5.63 -0.01 27.58
N ARG A 231 -6.80 0.55 27.24
CA ARG A 231 -7.96 0.56 28.15
C ARG A 231 -8.62 -0.82 28.25
N LEU A 232 -8.43 -1.66 27.24
CA LEU A 232 -8.93 -3.04 27.17
C LEU A 232 -7.99 -4.08 27.81
N GLY A 233 -6.86 -3.63 28.39
CA GLY A 233 -5.92 -4.46 29.13
C GLY A 233 -4.66 -4.86 28.36
N ASP A 234 -3.80 -5.63 29.02
CA ASP A 234 -2.46 -6.02 28.56
C ASP A 234 -2.44 -6.86 27.26
N ARG A 235 -3.56 -7.49 26.92
CA ARG A 235 -3.76 -8.26 25.68
C ARG A 235 -3.97 -7.39 24.44
N PHE A 236 -3.93 -6.07 24.56
CA PHE A 236 -4.10 -5.14 23.45
C PHE A 236 -2.88 -4.22 23.29
N LEU A 237 -2.59 -3.85 22.05
CA LEU A 237 -1.64 -2.81 21.66
C LEU A 237 -2.39 -1.52 21.36
N VAL A 238 -1.77 -0.38 21.61
CA VAL A 238 -2.32 0.93 21.22
C VAL A 238 -1.62 1.39 19.95
N SER A 239 -2.39 1.63 18.90
CA SER A 239 -1.96 2.32 17.68
C SER A 239 -2.48 3.75 17.68
N LEU A 240 -1.70 4.65 17.08
CA LEU A 240 -2.02 6.06 16.96
C LEU A 240 -1.81 6.51 15.52
N GLY A 241 -2.73 7.32 14.99
CA GLY A 241 -2.59 7.96 13.68
C GLY A 241 -2.78 9.47 13.79
N SER A 242 -2.08 10.23 12.98
CA SER A 242 -2.25 11.68 12.83
C SER A 242 -2.08 12.08 11.37
N GLN A 243 -3.07 12.77 10.83
CA GLN A 243 -3.05 13.32 9.47
C GLN A 243 -3.31 14.83 9.52
N ARG A 244 -2.45 15.60 8.86
CA ARG A 244 -2.64 17.02 8.59
C ARG A 244 -3.12 17.19 7.16
N THR A 245 -4.22 17.90 6.97
CA THR A 245 -4.78 18.15 5.64
C THR A 245 -4.87 19.64 5.41
N LEU A 246 -4.43 20.11 4.24
CA LEU A 246 -4.69 21.47 3.79
C LEU A 246 -6.10 21.52 3.20
N MET A 247 -6.98 22.28 3.86
CA MET A 247 -8.34 22.50 3.42
C MET A 247 -8.39 23.50 2.24
N PRO A 248 -9.45 23.49 1.41
CA PRO A 248 -9.58 24.40 0.26
C PRO A 248 -9.55 25.89 0.62
N ASP A 249 -9.92 26.24 1.86
CA ASP A 249 -9.88 27.61 2.38
C ASP A 249 -8.47 28.04 2.86
N GLY A 250 -7.46 27.18 2.70
CA GLY A 250 -6.09 27.41 3.12
C GLY A 250 -5.83 27.10 4.60
N THR A 251 -6.83 26.66 5.36
CA THR A 251 -6.64 26.23 6.75
C THR A 251 -6.05 24.83 6.82
N LYS A 252 -5.30 24.54 7.90
CA LYS A 252 -4.83 23.17 8.16
C LYS A 252 -5.75 22.51 9.19
N SER A 253 -6.32 21.37 8.82
CA SER A 253 -7.02 20.50 9.75
C SER A 253 -6.07 19.41 10.24
N THR A 254 -6.36 18.83 11.40
CA THR A 254 -5.62 17.67 11.90
C THR A 254 -6.60 16.66 12.45
N GLN A 255 -6.60 15.46 11.89
CA GLN A 255 -7.35 14.32 12.40
C GLN A 255 -6.38 13.40 13.14
N ARG A 256 -6.64 13.16 14.42
CA ARG A 256 -5.91 12.19 15.24
C ARG A 256 -6.80 11.02 15.58
N VAL A 257 -6.28 9.82 15.47
CA VAL A 257 -7.01 8.58 15.72
C VAL A 257 -6.24 7.68 16.68
N ARG A 258 -6.98 6.97 17.52
CA ARG A 258 -6.45 5.94 18.42
C ARG A 258 -7.17 4.64 18.17
N MET A 259 -6.41 3.55 18.19
CA MET A 259 -6.92 2.20 18.00
C MET A 259 -6.36 1.26 19.05
N GLU A 260 -7.17 0.29 19.48
CA GLU A 260 -6.75 -0.77 20.38
C GLU A 260 -6.82 -2.12 19.66
N ILE A 261 -5.67 -2.74 19.45
CA ILE A 261 -5.49 -3.90 18.57
C ILE A 261 -5.18 -5.13 19.42
N PRO A 262 -5.93 -6.24 19.29
CA PRO A 262 -5.64 -7.47 20.01
C PRO A 262 -4.24 -8.00 19.67
N LYS A 263 -3.46 -8.34 20.70
CA LYS A 263 -2.20 -9.06 20.56
C LYS A 263 -2.46 -10.50 20.13
N VAL A 264 -1.59 -11.02 19.29
CA VAL A 264 -1.53 -12.43 18.94
C VAL A 264 -0.21 -12.98 19.48
N ASP A 265 -0.25 -14.10 20.22
CA ASP A 265 0.93 -14.73 20.81
C ASP A 265 1.75 -15.50 19.75
N ALA A 266 2.25 -14.76 18.77
CA ALA A 266 3.15 -15.22 17.72
C ALA A 266 3.93 -14.05 17.12
N VAL A 267 5.13 -14.34 16.63
CA VAL A 267 5.97 -13.36 15.93
C VAL A 267 5.79 -13.57 14.44
N PHE A 268 5.19 -12.58 13.78
CA PHE A 268 5.02 -12.56 12.33
C PHE A 268 6.10 -11.67 11.71
N VAL A 269 6.51 -12.00 10.48
CA VAL A 269 7.42 -11.17 9.69
C VAL A 269 6.68 -10.75 8.42
N GLY A 270 6.88 -9.51 7.98
CA GLY A 270 6.22 -8.95 6.80
C GLY A 270 4.91 -8.20 7.06
N THR A 271 4.49 -8.11 8.33
CA THR A 271 3.28 -7.38 8.73
C THR A 271 3.43 -5.87 8.58
N GLY A 272 4.60 -5.30 8.84
CA GLY A 272 4.89 -3.88 8.58
C GLY A 272 4.81 -3.54 7.09
N ASP A 273 5.40 -4.37 6.24
CA ASP A 273 5.37 -4.20 4.79
C ASP A 273 3.93 -4.23 4.24
N LEU A 274 3.11 -5.19 4.71
CA LEU A 274 1.68 -5.27 4.39
C LEU A 274 0.93 -4.04 4.90
N PHE A 275 1.22 -3.61 6.14
CA PHE A 275 0.58 -2.46 6.76
C PHE A 275 0.84 -1.18 5.95
N ALA A 276 2.08 -0.90 5.58
CA ALA A 276 2.45 0.29 4.81
C ALA A 276 1.78 0.29 3.43
N ALA A 277 1.73 -0.87 2.76
CA ALA A 277 1.03 -1.02 1.48
C ALA A 277 -0.49 -0.79 1.59
N MET A 278 -1.12 -1.32 2.64
CA MET A 278 -2.56 -1.11 2.89
C MET A 278 -2.87 0.32 3.30
N LEU A 279 -2.02 0.94 4.12
CA LEU A 279 -2.18 2.34 4.48
C LEU A 279 -2.05 3.25 3.25
N LEU A 280 -1.10 2.98 2.35
CA LEU A 280 -0.97 3.67 1.06
C LEU A 280 -2.29 3.59 0.28
N ALA A 281 -2.79 2.37 0.06
CA ALA A 281 -4.01 2.18 -0.72
C ALA A 281 -5.24 2.86 -0.09
N TRP A 282 -5.44 2.69 1.22
CA TRP A 282 -6.63 3.25 1.86
C TRP A 282 -6.55 4.75 2.09
N THR A 283 -5.36 5.34 2.26
CA THR A 283 -5.21 6.81 2.28
C THR A 283 -5.36 7.40 0.88
N HIS A 284 -5.05 6.66 -0.19
CA HIS A 284 -5.40 7.05 -1.55
C HIS A 284 -6.93 7.12 -1.76
N HIS A 285 -7.67 6.09 -1.33
CA HIS A 285 -9.13 6.08 -1.45
C HIS A 285 -9.83 7.05 -0.49
N TYR A 286 -9.23 7.34 0.66
CA TYR A 286 -9.77 8.20 1.71
C TYR A 286 -8.77 9.30 2.11
N PRO A 287 -8.46 10.26 1.21
CA PRO A 287 -7.38 11.22 1.39
C PRO A 287 -7.56 12.18 2.58
N ASN A 288 -8.79 12.37 3.04
CA ASN A 288 -9.15 13.28 4.14
C ASN A 288 -9.82 12.55 5.32
N ASP A 289 -9.77 11.22 5.36
CA ASP A 289 -10.40 10.40 6.39
C ASP A 289 -9.45 9.29 6.87
N LEU A 290 -8.43 9.71 7.63
CA LEU A 290 -7.47 8.80 8.26
C LEU A 290 -8.15 7.76 9.15
N LYS A 291 -9.29 8.08 9.78
CA LYS A 291 -10.08 7.14 10.58
C LYS A 291 -10.47 5.95 9.72
N THR A 292 -11.18 6.16 8.61
CA THR A 292 -11.59 5.07 7.72
C THR A 292 -10.39 4.34 7.12
N ALA A 293 -9.34 5.08 6.71
CA ALA A 293 -8.14 4.46 6.17
C ALA A 293 -7.45 3.51 7.18
N CYS A 294 -7.32 3.93 8.44
CA CYS A 294 -6.78 3.10 9.52
C CYS A 294 -7.69 1.91 9.83
N GLU A 295 -9.00 2.10 9.95
CA GLU A 295 -9.95 1.03 10.26
C GLU A 295 -9.92 -0.09 9.21
N LYS A 296 -9.89 0.27 7.92
CA LYS A 296 -9.73 -0.70 6.83
C LYS A 296 -8.38 -1.38 6.89
N THR A 297 -7.29 -0.62 7.01
CA THR A 297 -5.92 -1.16 7.11
C THR A 297 -5.78 -2.19 8.22
N PHE A 298 -6.16 -1.84 9.44
CA PHE A 298 -6.07 -2.74 10.59
C PHE A 298 -7.06 -3.91 10.54
N SER A 299 -8.20 -3.74 9.87
CA SER A 299 -9.13 -4.85 9.63
C SER A 299 -8.51 -5.87 8.66
N VAL A 300 -7.86 -5.44 7.57
CA VAL A 300 -7.05 -6.33 6.71
C VAL A 300 -6.01 -7.08 7.54
N MET A 301 -5.23 -6.35 8.34
CA MET A 301 -4.21 -6.94 9.21
C MET A 301 -4.81 -8.00 10.14
N HIS A 302 -5.94 -7.71 10.77
CA HIS A 302 -6.63 -8.66 11.65
C HIS A 302 -7.01 -9.94 10.91
N HIS A 303 -7.66 -9.83 9.75
CA HIS A 303 -8.13 -10.99 8.99
C HIS A 303 -6.97 -11.85 8.49
N VAL A 304 -5.91 -11.22 7.95
CA VAL A 304 -4.70 -11.91 7.49
C VAL A 304 -4.00 -12.63 8.64
N ILE A 305 -3.78 -11.94 9.77
CA ILE A 305 -3.09 -12.52 10.95
C ILE A 305 -3.93 -13.65 11.54
N LYS A 306 -5.24 -13.46 11.70
CA LYS A 306 -6.16 -14.48 12.24
C LYS A 306 -6.17 -15.74 11.37
N ARG A 307 -6.28 -15.58 10.05
CA ARG A 307 -6.18 -16.72 9.11
C ARG A 307 -4.83 -17.41 9.21
N THR A 308 -3.76 -16.63 9.33
CA THR A 308 -2.39 -17.16 9.43
C THR A 308 -2.20 -17.97 10.69
N ILE A 309 -2.57 -17.45 11.87
CA ILE A 309 -2.36 -18.13 13.13
C ILE A 309 -3.22 -19.39 13.27
N SER A 310 -4.47 -19.37 12.79
CA SER A 310 -5.33 -20.57 12.76
C SER A 310 -4.70 -21.68 11.93
N TYR A 311 -4.27 -21.36 10.70
CA TYR A 311 -3.61 -22.32 9.82
C TYR A 311 -2.27 -22.83 10.41
N ALA A 312 -1.50 -21.93 11.02
CA ALA A 312 -0.21 -22.27 11.61
C ALA A 312 -0.36 -23.25 12.79
N HIS A 313 -1.38 -23.07 13.65
CA HIS A 313 -1.68 -23.99 14.74
C HIS A 313 -2.15 -25.37 14.26
N GLU A 314 -2.99 -25.41 13.22
CA GLU A 314 -3.40 -26.68 12.60
C GLU A 314 -2.19 -27.47 12.08
N LEU A 315 -1.23 -26.80 11.45
CA LEU A 315 0.01 -27.44 10.98
C LEU A 315 0.97 -27.83 12.10
N ALA A 316 1.08 -27.03 13.15
CA ALA A 316 1.98 -27.30 14.27
C ALA A 316 1.49 -28.51 15.09
N GLY A 317 0.18 -28.65 15.20
CA GLY A 317 -0.48 -29.67 16.02
C GLY A 317 -0.67 -29.22 17.49
N PRO A 318 -1.47 -29.98 18.27
CA PRO A 318 -1.85 -29.59 19.62
C PRO A 318 -0.65 -29.35 20.55
N GLY A 319 -0.67 -28.22 21.29
CA GLY A 319 0.35 -27.87 22.29
C GLY A 319 1.71 -27.44 21.73
N ARG A 320 1.86 -27.32 20.41
CA ARG A 320 3.12 -26.90 19.77
C ARG A 320 3.02 -25.44 19.29
N LYS A 321 4.09 -24.68 19.52
CA LYS A 321 4.23 -23.34 18.92
C LYS A 321 4.55 -23.46 17.43
N PRO A 322 3.85 -22.73 16.54
CA PRO A 322 4.19 -22.74 15.13
C PRO A 322 5.61 -22.23 14.85
N SER A 323 6.26 -22.84 13.87
CA SER A 323 7.58 -22.42 13.38
C SER A 323 7.48 -21.25 12.39
N PRO A 324 8.56 -20.50 12.13
CA PRO A 324 8.55 -19.41 11.15
C PRO A 324 8.00 -19.79 9.76
N PRO A 325 8.35 -20.96 9.18
CA PRO A 325 7.76 -21.40 7.91
C PRO A 325 6.24 -21.63 7.92
N GLN A 326 5.67 -21.90 9.10
CA GLN A 326 4.23 -22.10 9.30
C GLN A 326 3.49 -20.78 9.56
N LEU A 327 4.21 -19.75 10.02
CA LEU A 327 3.70 -18.41 10.31
C LEU A 327 3.78 -17.43 9.12
N GLU A 328 4.18 -17.92 7.95
CA GLU A 328 4.13 -17.13 6.72
C GLU A 328 2.71 -16.63 6.45
N LEU A 329 2.58 -15.32 6.18
CA LEU A 329 1.29 -14.67 6.00
C LEU A 329 0.47 -15.39 4.92
N ARG A 330 -0.80 -15.65 5.22
CA ARG A 330 -1.74 -16.30 4.29
C ARG A 330 -2.28 -15.30 3.27
N MET A 331 -1.37 -14.69 2.51
CA MET A 331 -1.67 -13.53 1.66
C MET A 331 -2.69 -13.83 0.57
N VAL A 332 -2.39 -14.81 -0.30
CA VAL A 332 -3.29 -15.20 -1.41
C VAL A 332 -4.65 -15.66 -0.90
N GLN A 333 -4.69 -16.38 0.22
CA GLN A 333 -5.94 -16.87 0.82
C GLN A 333 -6.75 -15.74 1.48
N SER A 334 -6.16 -14.56 1.65
CA SER A 334 -6.79 -13.38 2.23
C SER A 334 -7.19 -12.35 1.17
N LYS A 335 -7.15 -12.70 -0.12
CA LYS A 335 -7.49 -11.80 -1.24
C LYS A 335 -8.79 -11.03 -1.02
N ALA A 336 -9.88 -11.73 -0.68
CA ALA A 336 -11.18 -11.09 -0.48
C ALA A 336 -11.18 -10.11 0.71
N ASP A 337 -10.48 -10.43 1.80
CA ASP A 337 -10.37 -9.54 2.96
C ASP A 337 -9.45 -8.34 2.68
N ILE A 338 -8.53 -8.46 1.72
CA ILE A 338 -7.71 -7.34 1.25
C ILE A 338 -8.54 -6.42 0.36
N GLU A 339 -9.34 -6.97 -0.57
CA GLU A 339 -10.21 -6.22 -1.49
C GLU A 339 -11.28 -5.41 -0.74
N ASP A 340 -12.02 -6.06 0.16
CA ASP A 340 -13.08 -5.43 0.92
C ASP A 340 -13.12 -5.96 2.37
N PRO A 341 -12.27 -5.41 3.26
CA PRO A 341 -12.22 -5.86 4.64
C PRO A 341 -13.51 -5.51 5.39
N ALA A 342 -14.15 -6.53 5.97
CA ALA A 342 -15.16 -6.29 6.99
C ALA A 342 -14.51 -5.56 8.18
N ILE A 343 -15.08 -4.42 8.59
CA ILE A 343 -14.51 -3.60 9.67
C ILE A 343 -14.68 -4.33 11.00
N VAL A 344 -13.54 -4.66 11.63
CA VAL A 344 -13.46 -5.35 12.93
C VAL A 344 -12.60 -4.60 13.94
N MET A 345 -11.98 -3.50 13.51
CA MET A 345 -11.18 -2.60 14.33
C MET A 345 -11.73 -1.19 14.18
N GLU A 346 -12.22 -0.63 15.29
CA GLU A 346 -12.75 0.75 15.31
C GLU A 346 -11.69 1.73 15.82
N ALA A 347 -11.62 2.87 15.15
CA ALA A 347 -10.75 3.97 15.53
C ALA A 347 -11.54 5.05 16.29
N THR A 348 -11.02 5.48 17.43
CA THR A 348 -11.55 6.63 18.16
C THR A 348 -10.86 7.89 17.67
N VAL A 349 -11.63 8.88 17.20
CA VAL A 349 -11.10 10.21 16.89
C VAL A 349 -10.76 10.93 18.20
N LEU A 350 -9.53 11.40 18.31
CA LEU A 350 -9.06 12.18 19.45
C LEU A 350 -9.38 13.65 19.22
N THR A 351 -10.31 14.20 19.99
CA THR A 351 -10.50 15.65 20.08
C THR A 351 -9.38 16.24 20.94
N LEU A 352 -8.68 17.25 20.38
CA LEU A 352 -7.66 18.04 21.09
C LEU A 352 -8.24 18.78 22.29
#